data_AF-A0A926QQ01-F1
#
_entry.id   AF-A0A926QQ01-F1
#
_cell.length_a   1.000
_cell.length_b   1.000
_cell.length_c   1.000
_cell.angle_alpha   90.00
_cell.angle_beta   90.00
_cell.angle_gamma   90.00
#
_symmetry.space_group_name_H-M   'P 1'
#
loop_
_entity.id
_entity.type
_entity.pdbx_description
1 polymer ?
#
loop_
_entity_poly.entity_id
_entity_poly.type
_entity_poly.pdbx_seq_one_letter_code
_entity_poly.pdbx_strand_id
1 'polypeptide(L)'
;MAQADAEEDLAWAVSVDSTLVRANQHAGARQKKGGPAGEPADHAIGRSRGGLTTEIHLAADARCRPLAFVLTAGQAGDTPGFTDVMARLRVPRRRGRPRTRPDVALADKAYSSRAIRARLRKSAASAR
;
A
#
# COMPACT_ATOMS: atom_id res chain seq x y z
N MET A 1 -12.58 2.74 -11.44
CA MET A 1 -11.34 3.55 -11.45
C MET A 1 -11.39 4.67 -12.50
N ALA A 2 -11.40 4.39 -13.81
CA ALA A 2 -11.42 5.47 -14.82
C ALA A 2 -12.71 6.35 -14.80
N GLN A 3 -13.86 5.77 -14.42
CA GLN A 3 -15.09 6.52 -14.20
C GLN A 3 -15.04 7.41 -12.96
N ALA A 4 -14.37 6.92 -11.90
CA ALA A 4 -14.21 7.61 -10.63
C ALA A 4 -13.32 8.86 -10.72
N ASP A 5 -12.29 8.82 -11.58
CA ASP A 5 -11.45 9.99 -11.89
C ASP A 5 -12.20 11.06 -12.71
N ALA A 6 -13.13 10.63 -13.57
CA ALA A 6 -13.92 11.51 -14.43
C ALA A 6 -15.01 12.29 -13.67
N GLU A 7 -15.30 11.92 -12.43
CA GLU A 7 -16.31 12.56 -11.58
C GLU A 7 -15.78 13.80 -10.83
N GLU A 8 -14.53 14.23 -11.07
CA GLU A 8 -13.88 15.43 -10.49
C GLU A 8 -14.14 15.61 -8.98
N ASP A 9 -14.08 14.50 -8.25
CA ASP A 9 -14.35 14.48 -6.83
C ASP A 9 -13.18 15.10 -6.07
N LEU A 10 -13.42 16.32 -5.56
CA LEU A 10 -12.62 17.16 -4.66
C LEU A 10 -11.24 16.61 -4.24
N ALA A 11 -10.19 17.14 -4.87
CA ALA A 11 -8.76 16.91 -4.59
C ALA A 11 -8.33 15.44 -4.64
N TRP A 12 -7.21 15.15 -5.28
CA TRP A 12 -6.67 13.78 -5.33
C TRP A 12 -5.96 13.45 -4.03
N ALA A 13 -6.78 13.35 -2.98
CA ALA A 13 -6.46 12.98 -1.63
C ALA A 13 -6.50 11.46 -1.50
N VAL A 14 -5.44 10.90 -0.94
CA VAL A 14 -5.29 9.47 -0.72
C VAL A 14 -5.01 9.23 0.75
N SER A 15 -5.83 8.39 1.39
CA SER A 15 -5.57 7.88 2.72
C SER A 15 -4.76 6.59 2.63
N VAL A 16 -3.80 6.41 3.54
CA VAL A 16 -3.02 5.18 3.69
C VAL A 16 -3.08 4.72 5.13
N ASP A 17 -3.43 3.46 5.31
CA ASP A 17 -3.44 2.80 6.61
C ASP A 17 -3.03 1.32 6.47
N SER A 18 -2.67 0.69 7.57
CA SER A 18 -2.41 -0.74 7.62
C SER A 18 -3.23 -1.44 8.70
N THR A 19 -3.46 -2.73 8.48
CA THR A 19 -4.13 -3.57 9.47
C THR A 19 -3.48 -4.94 9.56
N LEU A 20 -3.33 -5.44 10.78
CA LEU A 20 -2.78 -6.76 11.07
C LEU A 20 -3.91 -7.80 11.16
N VAL A 21 -3.78 -8.86 10.38
CA VAL A 21 -4.75 -9.95 10.31
C VAL A 21 -4.06 -11.26 10.69
N ARG A 22 -4.71 -12.08 11.52
CA ARG A 22 -4.26 -13.43 11.84
C ARG A 22 -4.41 -14.33 10.62
N ALA A 23 -3.34 -15.03 10.27
CA ALA A 23 -3.39 -16.05 9.24
C ALA A 23 -4.14 -17.29 9.74
N ASN A 24 -4.79 -18.02 8.83
CA ASN A 24 -5.39 -19.32 9.16
C ASN A 24 -4.34 -20.26 9.76
N GLN A 25 -4.70 -21.14 10.69
CA GLN A 25 -3.74 -22.10 11.28
C GLN A 25 -3.07 -23.02 10.25
N HIS A 26 -3.70 -23.23 9.10
CA HIS A 26 -3.16 -24.02 7.98
C HIS A 26 -2.42 -23.16 6.94
N ALA A 27 -2.29 -21.85 7.17
CA ALA A 27 -1.52 -20.98 6.30
C ALA A 27 -0.03 -21.33 6.40
N GLY A 28 0.51 -21.90 5.32
CA GLY A 28 1.91 -22.28 5.24
C GLY A 28 2.78 -21.10 4.81
N ALA A 29 3.80 -20.79 5.61
CA ALA A 29 4.84 -19.79 5.27
C ALA A 29 6.14 -20.44 4.75
N ARG A 30 6.11 -21.73 4.37
CA ARG A 30 7.29 -22.45 3.87
C ARG A 30 7.38 -22.33 2.36
N GLN A 31 8.48 -21.71 1.90
CA GLN A 31 8.89 -21.77 0.50
C GLN A 31 8.87 -23.20 -0.03
N LYS A 32 8.04 -23.44 -1.04
CA LYS A 32 8.13 -24.65 -1.86
C LYS A 32 9.16 -24.41 -2.96
N LYS A 33 10.07 -25.38 -3.16
CA LYS A 33 10.99 -25.37 -4.30
C LYS A 33 10.15 -25.34 -5.60
N GLY A 34 10.37 -24.32 -6.43
CA GLY A 34 9.59 -24.12 -7.67
C GLY A 34 8.29 -23.32 -7.52
N GLY A 35 8.17 -22.46 -6.50
CA GLY A 35 7.04 -21.55 -6.36
C GLY A 35 6.90 -20.54 -7.53
N PRO A 36 5.74 -19.89 -7.67
CA PRO A 36 5.50 -18.84 -8.67
C PRO A 36 6.58 -17.76 -8.64
N ALA A 37 7.04 -17.35 -9.82
CA ALA A 37 7.99 -16.26 -9.94
C ALA A 37 7.37 -14.97 -9.37
N GLY A 38 8.07 -14.33 -8.43
CA GLY A 38 7.64 -13.09 -7.78
C GLY A 38 6.81 -13.28 -6.50
N GLU A 39 6.52 -14.51 -6.07
CA GLU A 39 5.95 -14.74 -4.75
C GLU A 39 7.01 -14.51 -3.65
N PRO A 40 6.72 -13.71 -2.60
CA PRO A 40 7.64 -13.51 -1.49
C PRO A 40 8.00 -14.81 -0.77
N ALA A 41 9.23 -14.90 -0.27
CA ALA A 41 9.70 -16.07 0.47
C ALA A 41 8.86 -16.39 1.72
N ASP A 42 8.26 -15.38 2.32
CA ASP A 42 7.41 -15.51 3.51
C ASP A 42 5.91 -15.66 3.17
N HIS A 43 5.53 -15.62 1.89
CA HIS A 43 4.14 -15.61 1.43
C HIS A 43 3.31 -14.47 2.06
N ALA A 44 3.98 -13.37 2.46
CA ALA A 44 3.41 -12.29 3.27
C ALA A 44 2.81 -12.77 4.62
N ILE A 45 3.33 -13.87 5.18
CA ILE A 45 2.95 -14.41 6.48
C ILE A 45 4.19 -14.42 7.37
N GLY A 46 4.06 -13.93 8.59
CA GLY A 46 5.14 -14.06 9.57
C GLY A 46 4.68 -14.04 11.01
N ARG A 47 5.63 -14.12 11.93
CA ARG A 47 5.37 -14.34 13.36
C ARG A 47 5.24 -13.02 14.09
N SER A 48 4.10 -12.80 14.74
CA SER A 48 3.88 -11.74 15.72
C SER A 48 3.52 -12.34 17.09
N ARG A 49 3.24 -11.49 18.09
CA ARG A 49 2.84 -11.94 19.44
C ARG A 49 1.56 -12.79 19.42
N GLY A 50 0.71 -12.65 18.39
CA GLY A 50 -0.51 -13.42 18.22
C GLY A 50 -0.34 -14.75 17.46
N GLY A 51 0.86 -15.10 16.99
CA GLY A 51 1.07 -16.25 16.10
C GLY A 51 1.33 -15.79 14.66
N LEU A 52 0.89 -16.58 13.67
CA LEU A 52 1.07 -16.23 12.26
C LEU A 52 0.12 -15.10 11.84
N THR A 53 0.68 -14.06 11.24
CA THR A 53 -0.02 -12.83 10.87
C THR A 53 0.49 -12.27 9.54
N THR A 54 -0.41 -11.59 8.85
CA THR A 54 -0.15 -10.76 7.66
C THR A 54 -0.53 -9.33 7.99
N GLU A 55 0.18 -8.38 7.40
CA GLU A 55 -0.20 -6.98 7.44
C GLU A 55 -0.68 -6.54 6.05
N ILE A 56 -1.85 -5.91 6.02
CA ILE A 56 -2.47 -5.36 4.80
C ILE A 56 -2.28 -3.86 4.83
N HIS A 57 -1.48 -3.33 3.90
CA HIS A 57 -1.30 -1.89 3.69
C HIS A 57 -2.21 -1.47 2.54
N LEU A 58 -3.08 -0.48 2.77
CA LEU A 58 -4.09 -0.06 1.80
C LEU A 58 -4.01 1.44 1.56
N ALA A 59 -4.02 1.84 0.29
CA ALA A 59 -4.28 3.20 -0.15
C ALA A 59 -5.72 3.30 -0.67
N ALA A 60 -6.48 4.29 -0.21
CA ALA A 60 -7.85 4.54 -0.63
C ALA A 60 -8.08 6.01 -1.01
N ASP A 61 -9.07 6.28 -1.86
CA ASP A 61 -9.50 7.65 -2.14
C ASP A 61 -10.48 8.19 -1.08
N ALA A 62 -10.90 9.43 -1.24
CA ALA A 62 -11.84 10.11 -0.34
C ALA A 62 -13.22 9.42 -0.20
N ARG A 63 -13.59 8.53 -1.13
CA ARG A 63 -14.81 7.70 -1.05
C ARG A 63 -14.54 6.30 -0.51
N CYS A 64 -13.38 6.09 0.13
CA CYS A 64 -12.93 4.80 0.65
C CYS A 64 -12.80 3.70 -0.41
N ARG A 65 -12.60 4.06 -1.69
CA ARG A 65 -12.39 3.06 -2.75
C ARG A 65 -10.92 2.62 -2.73
N PRO A 66 -10.62 1.31 -2.69
CA PRO A 66 -9.26 0.81 -2.66
C PRO A 66 -8.56 1.15 -3.99
N LEU A 67 -7.39 1.81 -3.89
CA LEU A 67 -6.59 2.24 -5.04
C LEU A 67 -5.37 1.34 -5.26
N ALA A 68 -4.73 0.91 -4.17
CA ALA A 68 -3.59 -0.01 -4.19
C ALA A 68 -3.46 -0.70 -2.83
N PHE A 69 -2.97 -1.93 -2.83
CA PHE A 69 -2.65 -2.63 -1.59
C PHE A 69 -1.34 -3.42 -1.69
N VAL A 70 -0.71 -3.63 -0.54
CA VAL A 70 0.49 -4.45 -0.36
C VAL A 70 0.27 -5.35 0.83
N LEU A 71 0.70 -6.60 0.71
CA LEU A 71 0.73 -7.55 1.81
C LEU A 71 2.18 -7.74 2.24
N THR A 72 2.42 -7.70 3.55
CA THR A 72 3.72 -8.03 4.15
C THR A 72 3.54 -9.03 5.28
N ALA A 73 4.60 -9.74 5.65
CA ALA A 73 4.61 -10.50 6.89
C ALA A 73 4.31 -9.59 8.09
N GLY A 74 3.53 -10.08 9.05
CA GLY A 74 2.99 -9.24 10.14
C GLY A 74 4.01 -8.60 11.08
N GLN A 75 5.29 -8.99 11.04
CA GLN A 75 6.38 -8.34 11.78
C GLN A 75 7.16 -7.30 10.96
N ALA A 76 6.82 -7.10 9.68
CA ALA A 76 7.52 -6.16 8.81
C ALA A 76 7.28 -4.70 9.22
N GLY A 77 6.09 -4.40 9.75
CA GLY A 77 5.68 -3.09 10.23
C GLY A 77 5.32 -2.12 9.11
N ASP A 78 4.79 -0.98 9.53
CA ASP A 78 4.05 -0.08 8.65
C ASP A 78 4.96 0.70 7.67
N THR A 79 6.16 1.08 8.12
CA THR A 79 7.03 2.01 7.36
C THR A 79 7.47 1.45 6.00
N PRO A 80 7.96 0.20 5.88
CA PRO A 80 8.22 -0.42 4.58
C PRO A 80 6.97 -0.47 3.69
N GLY A 81 5.85 -0.96 4.23
CA GLY A 81 4.61 -1.14 3.48
C GLY A 81 4.01 0.18 2.95
N PHE A 82 4.16 1.28 3.69
CA PHE A 82 3.77 2.61 3.22
C PHE A 82 4.48 3.01 1.93
N THR A 83 5.80 2.77 1.84
CA THR A 83 6.55 3.09 0.62
C THR A 83 6.00 2.27 -0.55
N ASP A 84 5.78 0.98 -0.33
CA ASP A 84 5.39 0.05 -1.37
C ASP A 84 3.98 0.34 -1.89
N VAL A 85 3.04 0.68 -1.00
CA VAL A 85 1.66 1.01 -1.41
C VAL A 85 1.63 2.29 -2.24
N MET A 86 2.42 3.30 -1.85
CA MET A 86 2.54 4.55 -2.60
C MET A 86 3.22 4.35 -3.96
N ALA A 87 4.15 3.40 -4.08
CA ALA A 87 4.77 3.04 -5.35
C ALA A 87 3.80 2.30 -6.29
N ARG A 88 2.86 1.53 -5.74
CA ARG A 88 1.82 0.81 -6.50
C ARG A 88 0.63 1.68 -6.91
N LEU A 89 0.45 2.85 -6.28
CA LEU A 89 -0.65 3.76 -6.57
C LEU A 89 -0.69 4.15 -8.06
N ARG A 90 -1.72 3.68 -8.77
CA ARG A 90 -1.90 3.94 -10.19
C ARG A 90 -3.37 3.90 -10.57
N VAL A 91 -3.94 5.07 -10.83
CA VAL A 91 -5.32 5.20 -11.31
C VAL A 91 -5.33 5.50 -12.81
N PRO A 92 -5.83 4.57 -13.66
CA PRO A 92 -5.97 4.79 -15.09
C PRO A 92 -6.92 5.96 -15.39
N ARG A 93 -6.59 6.74 -16.41
CA ARG A 93 -7.42 7.85 -16.90
C ARG A 93 -7.95 7.53 -18.30
N ARG A 94 -9.07 8.13 -18.68
CA ARG A 94 -9.64 8.01 -20.03
C ARG A 94 -8.68 8.55 -21.10
N ARG A 95 -7.94 9.61 -20.78
CA ARG A 95 -6.89 10.19 -21.63
C ARG A 95 -5.66 10.57 -20.79
N GLY A 96 -4.47 10.44 -21.37
CA GLY A 96 -3.20 10.81 -20.75
C GLY A 96 -2.63 9.75 -19.78
N ARG A 97 -1.51 10.11 -19.12
CA ARG A 97 -0.80 9.22 -18.18
C ARG A 97 -1.66 8.92 -16.94
N PRO A 98 -1.62 7.70 -16.38
CA PRO A 98 -2.27 7.39 -15.10
C PRO A 98 -1.87 8.35 -13.97
N ARG A 99 -2.78 8.58 -13.02
CA ARG A 99 -2.47 9.31 -11.79
C ARG A 99 -1.72 8.40 -10.84
N THR A 100 -0.54 8.85 -10.41
CA THR A 100 0.33 8.09 -9.51
C THR A 100 0.79 8.91 -8.30
N ARG A 101 0.34 10.16 -8.17
CA ARG A 101 0.89 11.13 -7.20
C ARG A 101 -0.23 11.93 -6.55
N PRO A 102 -0.59 11.65 -5.29
CA PRO A 102 -1.64 12.38 -4.58
C PRO A 102 -1.29 13.86 -4.39
N ASP A 103 -2.31 14.70 -4.43
CA ASP A 103 -2.20 16.11 -4.03
C ASP A 103 -2.05 16.21 -2.50
N VAL A 104 -2.78 15.33 -1.80
CA VAL A 104 -2.77 15.20 -0.33
C VAL A 104 -2.64 13.73 0.03
N ALA A 105 -1.68 13.40 0.90
CA ALA A 105 -1.58 12.07 1.50
C ALA A 105 -1.97 12.16 2.98
N LEU A 106 -3.06 11.49 3.36
CA LEU A 106 -3.49 11.32 4.74
C LEU A 106 -2.96 9.98 5.23
N ALA A 107 -2.32 9.98 6.39
CA ALA A 107 -1.76 8.76 6.95
C ALA A 107 -1.69 8.89 8.47
N ASP A 108 -1.70 7.75 9.12
CA ASP A 108 -1.58 7.64 10.57
C ASP A 108 -0.25 8.23 11.11
N LYS A 109 -0.24 8.59 12.40
CA LYS A 109 0.92 9.26 13.01
C LYS A 109 2.20 8.41 12.92
N ALA A 110 2.07 7.09 12.90
CA ALA A 110 3.19 6.16 12.70
C ALA A 110 3.98 6.43 11.40
N TYR A 111 3.31 6.95 10.36
CA TYR A 111 3.92 7.29 9.07
C TYR A 111 4.58 8.68 9.04
N SER A 112 4.56 9.43 10.13
CA SER A 112 5.09 10.81 10.19
C SER A 112 6.62 10.89 10.31
N SER A 113 7.37 9.87 9.88
CA SER A 113 8.83 9.91 9.92
C SER A 113 9.41 10.92 8.90
N ARG A 114 10.60 11.46 9.19
CA ARG A 114 11.30 12.37 8.26
C ARG A 114 11.56 11.69 6.90
N ALA A 115 11.88 10.40 6.92
CA ALA A 115 12.13 9.61 5.72
C ALA A 115 10.88 9.49 4.83
N ILE A 116 9.72 9.18 5.43
CA ILE A 116 8.45 9.10 4.69
C ILE A 116 8.07 10.47 4.11
N ARG A 117 8.15 11.54 4.90
CA ARG A 117 7.88 12.90 4.39
C ARG A 117 8.82 13.29 3.25
N ALA A 118 10.10 12.96 3.35
CA ALA A 118 11.08 13.24 2.28
C ALA A 118 10.75 12.45 1.01
N ARG A 119 10.34 11.18 1.12
CA ARG A 119 9.85 10.37 0.00
C ARG A 119 8.64 11.02 -0.67
N LEU A 120 7.61 11.36 0.11
CA LEU A 120 6.39 12.00 -0.39
C LEU A 120 6.70 13.31 -1.13
N ARG A 121 7.59 14.14 -0.58
CA ARG A 121 8.04 15.38 -1.23
C ARG A 121 8.80 15.14 -2.53
N LYS A 122 9.70 14.14 -2.60
CA LYS A 122 10.40 13.78 -3.85
C LYS A 122 9.42 13.30 -4.91
N SER A 123 8.45 12.48 -4.52
CA SER A 123 7.38 12.05 -5.40
C SER A 123 6.52 13.23 -5.88
N ALA A 124 6.23 14.21 -5.02
CA ALA A 124 5.53 15.44 -5.43
C ALA A 124 6.40 16.34 -6.34
N ALA A 125 7.70 16.46 -6.08
CA ALA A 125 8.62 17.39 -6.77
C ALA A 125 9.02 16.97 -8.18
N SER A 126 8.99 15.67 -8.50
CA SER A 126 9.30 15.18 -9.85
C SER A 126 8.17 15.42 -10.87
N ALA A 127 7.17 16.25 -10.52
CA ALA A 127 6.09 16.71 -11.38
C ALA A 127 6.11 18.24 -11.41
N ARG A 128 7.01 18.79 -12.23
CA ARG A 128 6.81 20.06 -12.92
C ARG A 128 7.25 19.86 -14.36
#